data_AF-A0A6C0IW06-F1
#
_entry.id   AF-A0A6C0IW06-F1
#
_cell.length_a   1.000
_cell.length_b   1.000
_cell.length_c   1.000
_cell.angle_alpha   90.00
_cell.angle_beta   90.00
_cell.angle_gamma   90.00
#
_symmetry.space_group_name_H-M   'P 1'
#
loop_
_entity.id
_entity.type
_entity.pdbx_description
1 polymer ?
#
loop_
_entity_poly.entity_id
_entity_poly.type
_entity_poly.pdbx_seq_one_letter_code
_entity_poly.pdbx_strand_id
1 'polypeptide(L)'
;MERVQREITELQSAFDIQEVLKRAVKYLIEGGAVAIAAYYIPKRKMNLEEVAMIAITAAATFAVLDMYAPSISGAARQGTGFGIGANLSGFPKLA
;
A
#
# COMPACT_ATOMS: atom_id res chain seq x y z
N MET A 1 23.98 -27.78 -21.91
CA MET A 1 23.58 -26.47 -22.48
C MET A 1 22.15 -26.08 -22.08
N GLU A 2 21.18 -27.00 -22.03
CA GLU A 2 19.79 -26.68 -21.61
C GLU A 2 19.61 -26.34 -20.11
N ARG A 3 20.38 -26.95 -19.20
CA ARG A 3 20.29 -26.64 -17.75
C ARG A 3 20.73 -25.21 -17.42
N VAL A 4 21.78 -24.74 -18.09
CA VAL A 4 22.31 -23.38 -17.93
C VAL A 4 21.31 -22.35 -18.47
N GLN A 5 20.65 -22.63 -19.59
CA GLN A 5 19.60 -21.75 -20.12
C GLN A 5 18.37 -21.67 -19.19
N ARG A 6 18.01 -22.77 -18.49
CA ARG A 6 16.94 -22.74 -17.49
C ARG A 6 17.31 -21.89 -16.27
N GLU A 7 18.51 -22.05 -15.72
CA GLU A 7 18.93 -21.23 -14.58
C GLU A 7 19.06 -19.74 -14.95
N ILE A 8 19.54 -19.42 -16.15
CA ILE A 8 19.56 -18.03 -16.63
C ILE A 8 18.15 -17.48 -16.81
N THR A 9 17.20 -18.28 -17.30
CA THR A 9 15.79 -17.87 -17.46
C THR A 9 15.11 -17.64 -16.10
N GLU A 10 15.34 -18.51 -15.12
CA GLU A 10 14.81 -18.32 -13.76
C GLU A 10 15.44 -17.10 -13.06
N LEU A 11 16.73 -16.84 -13.27
CA LEU A 11 17.40 -15.63 -12.78
C LEU A 11 16.89 -14.36 -13.48
N GLN A 12 16.53 -14.44 -14.78
CA GLN A 12 15.88 -13.35 -15.51
C GLN A 12 14.46 -13.08 -15.00
N SER A 13 13.73 -14.12 -14.58
CA SER A 13 12.43 -13.99 -13.93
C SER A 13 12.52 -13.43 -12.50
N ALA A 14 13.63 -13.62 -11.80
CA ALA A 14 13.84 -13.09 -10.44
C ALA A 14 14.06 -11.56 -10.40
N PHE A 15 14.45 -10.94 -11.53
CA PHE A 15 14.60 -9.49 -11.69
C PHE A 15 13.66 -8.96 -12.77
N ASP A 16 12.35 -9.16 -12.59
CA ASP A 16 11.37 -8.50 -13.43
C ASP A 16 11.25 -7.01 -13.04
N ILE A 17 12.04 -6.16 -13.71
CA ILE A 17 12.00 -4.70 -13.59
C ILE A 17 10.56 -4.18 -13.84
N GLN A 18 9.79 -4.84 -14.71
CA GLN A 18 8.40 -4.47 -14.98
C GLN A 18 7.53 -4.68 -13.74
N GLU A 19 7.74 -5.76 -13.00
CA GLU A 19 7.04 -6.03 -11.76
C GLU A 19 7.42 -5.02 -10.66
N VAL A 20 8.71 -4.72 -10.51
CA VAL A 20 9.20 -3.72 -9.56
C VAL A 20 8.61 -2.35 -9.85
N LEU A 21 8.62 -1.92 -11.12
CA LEU A 21 8.05 -0.65 -11.53
C LEU A 21 6.53 -0.60 -11.28
N LYS A 22 5.82 -1.67 -11.61
CA LYS A 22 4.37 -1.77 -11.36
C LYS A 22 4.06 -1.63 -9.86
N ARG A 23 4.85 -2.29 -9.00
CA ARG A 23 4.73 -2.18 -7.54
C ARG A 23 5.07 -0.78 -7.05
N ALA A 24 6.14 -0.16 -7.55
CA ALA A 24 6.51 1.20 -7.19
C ALA A 24 5.41 2.22 -7.53
N VAL A 25 4.86 2.17 -8.74
CA VAL A 25 3.75 3.04 -9.16
C VAL A 25 2.52 2.80 -8.30
N LYS A 26 2.18 1.55 -7.99
CA LYS A 26 1.06 1.20 -7.09
C LYS A 26 1.20 1.90 -5.74
N TYR A 27 2.33 1.76 -5.06
CA TYR A 27 2.51 2.33 -3.71
C TYR A 27 2.58 3.86 -3.71
N LEU A 28 3.09 4.48 -4.79
CA LEU A 28 3.04 5.93 -4.93
C LEU A 28 1.60 6.45 -5.07
N ILE A 29 0.75 5.74 -5.82
CA ILE A 29 -0.68 6.09 -5.94
C ILE A 29 -1.39 5.92 -4.60
N GLU A 30 -1.16 4.81 -3.88
CA GLU A 30 -1.73 4.57 -2.56
C GLU A 30 -1.28 5.63 -1.53
N GLY A 31 0.02 5.95 -1.49
CA GLY A 31 0.56 7.01 -0.63
C GLY A 31 0.02 8.40 -1.00
N GLY A 32 -0.17 8.69 -2.28
CA GLY A 32 -0.80 9.92 -2.76
C GLY A 32 -2.25 10.06 -2.28
N ALA A 33 -3.03 8.98 -2.28
CA ALA A 33 -4.38 8.99 -1.73
C ALA A 33 -4.39 9.33 -0.23
N VAL A 34 -3.42 8.81 0.53
CA VAL A 34 -3.24 9.16 1.95
C VAL A 34 -2.84 10.63 2.13
N ALA A 35 -2.00 11.17 1.25
CA ALA A 35 -1.62 12.58 1.25
C ALA A 35 -2.85 13.51 1.08
N ILE A 36 -3.74 13.16 0.15
CA ILE A 36 -5.00 13.89 -0.09
C ILE A 36 -5.86 13.86 1.18
N ALA A 37 -6.02 12.69 1.80
CA ALA A 37 -6.76 12.55 3.05
C ALA A 37 -6.15 13.40 4.17
N ALA A 38 -4.82 13.36 4.33
CA ALA A 38 -4.08 14.15 5.32
C ALA A 38 -4.18 15.66 5.08
N TYR A 39 -4.34 16.09 3.83
CA TYR A 39 -4.52 17.52 3.52
C TYR A 39 -5.94 18.01 3.80
N TYR A 40 -6.97 17.22 3.49
CA TYR A 40 -8.37 17.67 3.52
C TYR A 40 -9.16 17.34 4.80
N ILE A 41 -8.81 16.26 5.51
CA ILE A 41 -9.55 15.82 6.71
C ILE A 41 -9.28 16.70 7.94
N PRO A 42 -8.04 17.17 8.20
CA PRO A 42 -7.76 17.93 9.42
C PRO A 42 -8.45 19.29 9.47
N LYS A 43 -8.93 19.66 10.66
CA LYS A 43 -9.52 20.99 10.90
C LYS A 43 -8.50 22.13 10.92
N ARG A 44 -7.20 21.81 11.07
CA ARG A 44 -6.09 22.76 11.05
C ARG A 44 -5.24 22.50 9.81
N LYS A 45 -4.79 23.57 9.17
CA LYS A 45 -3.91 23.46 8.00
C LYS A 45 -2.60 22.78 8.41
N MET A 46 -2.30 21.65 7.79
CA MET A 46 -1.01 20.98 7.91
C MET A 46 0.00 21.62 6.95
N ASN A 47 1.28 21.55 7.31
CA ASN A 47 2.34 21.98 6.42
C ASN A 47 2.47 20.98 5.26
N LEU A 48 2.77 21.48 4.06
CA LEU A 48 2.94 20.61 2.88
C LEU A 48 4.08 19.60 3.07
N GLU A 49 5.12 19.96 3.82
CA GLU A 49 6.22 19.06 4.19
C GLU A 49 5.74 17.88 5.04
N GLU A 50 4.84 18.11 6.00
CA GLU A 50 4.26 17.06 6.84
C GLU A 50 3.39 16.10 6.01
N VAL A 51 2.58 16.66 5.10
CA VAL A 51 1.74 15.87 4.19
C VAL A 51 2.60 15.01 3.26
N ALA A 52 3.70 15.56 2.73
CA ALA A 52 4.65 14.82 1.91
C ALA A 52 5.34 13.69 2.72
N MET A 53 5.74 13.97 3.97
CA MET A 53 6.31 12.93 4.85
C MET A 53 5.31 11.81 5.13
N ILE A 54 4.04 12.14 5.38
CA ILE A 54 2.97 11.13 5.56
C ILE A 54 2.82 10.29 4.29
N ALA A 55 2.78 10.91 3.11
CA ALA A 55 2.62 10.22 1.84
C ALA A 55 3.71 9.17 1.60
N ILE A 56 4.98 9.56 1.80
CA ILE A 56 6.15 8.70 1.60
C ILE A 56 6.16 7.57 2.64
N THR A 57 5.88 7.90 3.90
CA THR A 57 5.83 6.92 4.99
C THR A 57 4.72 5.88 4.75
N ALA A 58 3.55 6.32 4.28
CA ALA A 58 2.45 5.44 3.93
C ALA A 58 2.81 4.52 2.75
N ALA A 59 3.40 5.08 1.67
CA ALA A 59 3.86 4.30 0.53
C ALA A 59 4.89 3.22 0.94
N ALA A 60 5.86 3.57 1.80
CA ALA A 60 6.83 2.63 2.33
C ALA A 60 6.16 1.55 3.20
N THR A 61 5.19 1.93 4.04
CA THR A 61 4.45 0.99 4.89
C THR A 61 3.65 -0.01 4.05
N PHE A 62 2.92 0.45 3.03
CA PHE A 62 2.17 -0.41 2.12
C PHE A 62 3.10 -1.32 1.30
N ALA A 63 4.26 -0.80 0.87
CA ALA A 63 5.26 -1.61 0.19
C ALA A 63 5.78 -2.75 1.07
N VAL A 64 6.09 -2.47 2.35
CA VAL A 64 6.55 -3.49 3.30
C VAL A 64 5.45 -4.51 3.57
N LEU A 65 4.22 -4.06 3.81
CA LEU A 65 3.09 -4.97 4.07
C LEU A 65 2.82 -5.87 2.86
N ASP A 66 2.80 -5.33 1.65
CA ASP A 66 2.50 -6.13 0.44
C ASP A 66 3.64 -7.07 0.05
N MET A 67 4.90 -6.72 0.35
CA MET A 67 6.07 -7.52 -0.04
C MET A 67 6.46 -8.57 1.02
N TYR A 68 6.34 -8.25 2.30
CA TYR A 68 6.81 -9.11 3.39
C TYR A 68 5.69 -9.72 4.23
N ALA A 69 4.49 -9.12 4.24
CA ALA A 69 3.37 -9.58 5.06
C ALA A 69 2.02 -9.55 4.30
N PRO A 70 1.91 -10.23 3.13
CA PRO A 70 0.76 -10.10 2.24
C PRO A 70 -0.56 -10.54 2.89
N SER A 71 -0.52 -11.55 3.78
CA SER A 71 -1.67 -12.00 4.56
C SER A 71 -2.20 -10.93 5.53
N ILE A 72 -1.29 -10.14 6.11
CA ILE A 72 -1.63 -9.03 7.01
C ILE A 72 -2.17 -7.86 6.20
N SER A 73 -1.57 -7.54 5.05
CA SER A 73 -2.03 -6.44 4.20
C SER A 73 -3.49 -6.61 3.75
N GLY A 74 -3.83 -7.80 3.25
CA GLY A 74 -5.21 -8.11 2.83
C GLY A 74 -6.20 -7.99 3.99
N ALA A 75 -5.89 -8.61 5.12
CA ALA A 75 -6.74 -8.58 6.31
C ALA A 75 -6.89 -7.17 6.90
N ALA A 76 -5.81 -6.37 6.96
CA ALA A 76 -5.83 -5.02 7.49
C ALA A 76 -6.71 -4.09 6.65
N ARG A 77 -6.53 -4.12 5.31
CA ARG A 77 -7.35 -3.31 4.39
C ARG A 77 -8.84 -3.68 4.49
N GLN A 78 -9.16 -4.97 4.54
CA GLN A 78 -10.54 -5.44 4.65
C GLN A 78 -11.16 -5.11 6.02
N GLY A 79 -10.41 -5.31 7.11
CA GLY A 79 -10.86 -4.99 8.46
C GLY A 79 -11.10 -3.50 8.67
N THR A 80 -10.19 -2.64 8.21
CA THR A 80 -10.37 -1.18 8.26
C THR A 80 -11.52 -0.71 7.37
N GLY A 81 -11.63 -1.25 6.15
CA GLY A 81 -12.73 -0.93 5.24
C GLY A 81 -14.10 -1.29 5.82
N PHE A 82 -14.21 -2.50 6.39
CA PHE A 82 -15.40 -2.91 7.12
C PHE A 82 -15.64 -2.02 8.34
N GLY A 83 -14.63 -1.77 9.18
CA GLY A 83 -14.78 -0.97 10.38
C GLY A 83 -15.27 0.46 10.11
N ILE A 84 -14.68 1.13 9.12
CA ILE A 84 -15.11 2.48 8.71
C ILE A 84 -16.52 2.40 8.10
N GLY A 85 -16.75 1.47 7.16
CA GLY A 85 -18.04 1.32 6.48
C GLY A 85 -19.20 0.98 7.42
N ALA A 86 -18.99 0.03 8.34
CA ALA A 86 -19.96 -0.38 9.35
C ALA A 86 -20.29 0.76 10.31
N ASN A 87 -19.30 1.57 10.69
CA ASN A 87 -19.56 2.75 11.53
C ASN A 87 -20.36 3.82 10.78
N LEU A 88 -20.13 4.00 9.47
CA LEU A 88 -20.87 4.96 8.65
C LEU A 88 -22.30 4.51 8.31
N SER A 89 -22.55 3.21 8.17
CA SER A 89 -23.87 2.65 7.85
C SER A 89 -24.78 2.46 9.08
N GLY A 90 -24.28 2.74 10.28
CA GLY A 90 -25.02 2.53 11.52
C GLY A 90 -25.16 1.05 11.90
N PHE A 91 -24.14 0.23 11.58
CA PHE A 91 -24.15 -1.20 11.88
C PHE A 91 -24.45 -1.44 13.37
N PRO A 92 -25.35 -2.40 13.71
CA PRO A 92 -25.73 -2.68 15.08
C PRO A 92 -24.51 -2.99 15.94
N LYS A 93 -24.28 -2.18 16.97
CA LYS A 93 -23.31 -2.50 18.02
C LYS A 93 -23.97 -3.56 18.89
N LEU A 94 -23.35 -4.73 19.01
CA LEU A 94 -23.76 -5.69 20.05
C LEU A 94 -23.70 -4.93 21.38
N ALA A 95 -24.86 -4.82 22.02
CA ALA A 95 -25.03 -4.18 23.32
C ALA A 95 -24.32 -4.97 24.42
#